data_AF-A0A971WBJ7-F1
#
_entry.id   AF-A0A971WBJ7-F1
#
_cell.length_a   1.000
_cell.length_b   1.000
_cell.length_c   1.000
_cell.angle_alpha   90.00
_cell.angle_beta   90.00
_cell.angle_gamma   90.00
#
_symmetry.space_group_name_H-M   'P 1'
#
loop_
_entity.id
_entity.type
_entity.pdbx_description
1 polymer ?
#
loop_
_entity_poly.entity_id
_entity_poly.type
_entity_poly.pdbx_seq_one_letter_code
_entity_poly.pdbx_strand_id
1 'polypeptide(L)'
;MKNKLIVVTLAAVLFIITINDTAFAGALKPLTGSSNRLGVVKEVETPIGLSAEDSKEDLSSPYAFVIRSNPDQKMRVQFVGNQMYHDDKCLGFGLNGKPMLSLRYFSEWFGFRVDYDAGSSTVSVSNGEYSFRIRPGGDAADIYWAGEKVNEYGLTVSALLKNNILYLYSLDISGLLGLMTCWDDSTRTWDVLYRDYTYQELGFPTHVNDDLLTIMGLLFDDGQYNTPSLQIKDINSDISSHTSFLGIKESGTDSIQGYEISSSIRLLEKTNRLRVSLNLGGRIIFAKDIDVISDIEAKELVVADPSYEFTSPTQGYIKVAQPEVLISGSVDIDDYDPGEVVLFVRKVDDTEIMLKKSIPITNGQFMCELKLEKGEGLYKVTVNSVIPAPREPAYPEITNFYVEYRK
;
A
#
# COMPACT_ATOMS: atom_id res chain seq x y z
N MET A 1 -18.99 -9.15 33.15
CA MET A 1 -18.47 -9.34 31.78
C MET A 1 -17.71 -8.08 31.40
N LYS A 2 -16.38 -8.15 31.31
CA LYS A 2 -15.51 -6.99 31.05
C LYS A 2 -15.13 -7.01 29.57
N ASN A 3 -15.63 -6.04 28.80
CA ASN A 3 -15.20 -5.83 27.42
C ASN A 3 -13.84 -5.14 27.43
N LYS A 4 -12.86 -5.75 26.75
CA LYS A 4 -11.55 -5.15 26.48
C LYS A 4 -11.70 -4.15 25.34
N LEU A 5 -11.28 -2.91 25.61
CA LEU A 5 -11.08 -1.85 24.63
C LEU A 5 -9.69 -2.07 24.00
N ILE A 6 -9.61 -2.31 22.69
CA ILE A 6 -8.36 -2.31 21.94
C ILE A 6 -8.21 -0.91 21.36
N VAL A 7 -7.21 -0.17 21.84
CA VAL A 7 -6.84 1.16 21.33
C VAL A 7 -5.73 0.96 20.30
N VAL A 8 -6.04 1.15 19.02
CA VAL A 8 -5.03 1.26 17.96
C VAL A 8 -4.58 2.71 17.90
N THR A 9 -3.30 2.97 18.20
CA THR A 9 -2.73 4.31 18.20
C THR A 9 -2.16 4.60 16.81
N LEU A 10 -2.81 5.48 16.05
CA LEU A 10 -2.28 6.05 14.81
C LEU A 10 -1.35 7.21 15.19
N ALA A 11 -0.04 7.09 14.96
CA ALA A 11 0.87 8.22 15.08
C ALA A 11 0.78 9.07 13.81
N ALA A 12 -0.07 10.10 13.83
CA ALA A 12 -0.08 11.14 12.82
C ALA A 12 1.10 12.11 13.08
N VAL A 13 2.06 12.17 12.16
CA VAL A 13 3.08 13.24 12.15
C VAL A 13 2.45 14.48 11.53
N LEU A 14 2.25 15.50 12.36
CA LEU A 14 1.76 16.82 11.98
C LEU A 14 2.93 17.65 11.44
N PHE A 15 2.97 17.94 10.14
CA PHE A 15 3.83 18.99 9.60
C PHE A 15 3.09 20.32 9.64
N ILE A 16 3.57 21.25 10.46
CA ILE A 16 3.17 22.66 10.44
C ILE A 16 4.13 23.36 9.46
N ILE A 17 3.64 23.78 8.30
CA ILE A 17 4.36 24.68 7.40
C ILE A 17 3.84 26.10 7.66
N THR A 18 4.70 26.94 8.23
CA THR A 18 4.48 28.37 8.39
C THR A 18 4.84 29.06 7.08
N ILE A 19 3.85 29.60 6.35
CA ILE A 19 4.11 30.44 5.17
C ILE A 19 4.27 31.88 5.65
N ASN A 20 5.46 32.43 5.48
CA ASN A 20 5.71 33.87 5.65
C ASN A 20 5.34 34.59 4.35
N ASP A 21 4.30 35.41 4.42
CA ASP A 21 3.98 36.44 3.44
C ASP A 21 5.11 37.48 3.38
N THR A 22 5.77 37.62 2.23
CA THR A 22 6.16 38.96 1.74
C THR A 22 6.10 39.02 0.21
N ALA A 23 5.36 40.02 -0.24
CA ALA A 23 5.06 40.38 -1.61
C ALA A 23 6.30 40.84 -2.40
N PHE A 24 6.31 40.62 -3.72
CA PHE A 24 6.85 41.59 -4.67
C PHE A 24 6.07 41.59 -5.99
N ALA A 25 5.55 42.77 -6.32
CA ALA A 25 4.85 43.11 -7.56
C ALA A 25 5.84 43.33 -8.71
N GLY A 26 5.44 43.02 -9.96
CA GLY A 26 6.28 43.34 -11.12
C GLY A 26 5.73 42.95 -12.49
N ALA A 27 4.79 43.77 -13.00
CA ALA A 27 4.61 44.13 -14.42
C ALA A 27 4.24 43.08 -15.48
N LEU A 28 2.96 43.12 -15.87
CA LEU A 28 2.41 42.72 -17.17
C LEU A 28 2.84 43.70 -18.29
N LYS A 29 3.17 43.15 -19.48
CA LYS A 29 2.86 43.80 -20.77
C LYS A 29 2.61 42.73 -21.86
N PRO A 30 1.60 42.92 -22.74
CA PRO A 30 1.18 41.94 -23.73
C PRO A 30 1.83 42.20 -25.09
N LEU A 31 1.95 41.15 -25.91
CA LEU A 31 2.12 41.27 -27.36
C LEU A 31 1.04 40.48 -28.10
N THR A 32 0.41 41.16 -29.04
CA THR A 32 -0.72 40.77 -29.87
C THR A 32 -0.28 40.35 -31.28
N GLY A 33 -1.09 39.52 -31.94
CA GLY A 33 -1.11 39.28 -33.39
C GLY A 33 -0.42 37.98 -33.82
N SER A 34 -0.97 37.12 -34.69
CA SER A 34 -2.03 37.30 -35.68
C SER A 34 -2.64 35.96 -36.10
N SER A 35 -3.85 36.06 -36.66
CA SER A 35 -4.64 35.01 -37.30
C SER A 35 -3.98 34.47 -38.58
N ASN A 36 -4.08 33.16 -38.80
CA ASN A 36 -4.36 32.61 -40.13
C ASN A 36 -5.09 31.26 -40.03
N ARG A 37 -6.25 31.19 -40.71
CA ARG A 37 -6.95 29.95 -41.08
C ARG A 37 -6.47 29.50 -42.46
N LEU A 38 -6.15 28.23 -42.63
CA LEU A 38 -6.52 27.37 -43.78
C LEU A 38 -5.92 25.98 -43.56
N GLY A 39 -6.77 24.94 -43.54
CA GLY A 39 -6.35 23.55 -43.35
C GLY A 39 -5.96 22.87 -44.66
N VAL A 40 -5.19 21.76 -44.55
CA VAL A 40 -5.25 20.53 -45.37
C VAL A 40 -4.40 19.44 -44.66
N VAL A 41 -5.07 18.38 -44.19
CA VAL A 41 -4.81 16.92 -44.24
C VAL A 41 -3.36 16.34 -44.12
N LYS A 42 -3.28 15.25 -43.31
CA LYS A 42 -2.22 14.21 -43.07
C LYS A 42 -1.10 14.64 -42.10
N GLU A 43 -0.73 13.88 -41.06
CA GLU A 43 -0.49 12.43 -40.99
C GLU A 43 -1.09 11.77 -39.74
N VAL A 44 -1.37 10.46 -39.83
CA VAL A 44 -1.70 9.60 -38.69
C VAL A 44 -0.39 9.26 -37.99
N GLU A 45 -0.12 9.90 -36.86
CA GLU A 45 0.95 9.45 -35.95
C GLU A 45 0.48 8.17 -35.25
N THR A 46 0.99 7.04 -35.73
CA THR A 46 1.07 5.80 -34.97
C THR A 46 1.73 6.07 -33.61
N PRO A 47 1.22 5.54 -32.49
CA PRO A 47 1.95 5.60 -31.24
C PRO A 47 3.29 4.88 -31.45
N ILE A 48 4.37 5.57 -31.08
CA ILE A 48 5.73 5.07 -31.10
C ILE A 48 5.75 3.76 -30.31
N GLY A 49 5.90 2.64 -31.03
CA GLY A 49 6.25 1.37 -30.42
C GLY A 49 7.63 1.51 -29.80
N LEU A 50 7.70 1.39 -28.49
CA LEU A 50 8.96 1.16 -27.80
C LEU A 50 9.51 -0.18 -28.31
N SER A 51 10.67 -0.11 -28.97
CA SER A 51 11.39 -1.27 -29.49
C SER A 51 11.72 -2.22 -28.36
N ALA A 52 11.50 -3.51 -28.61
CA ALA A 52 11.78 -4.62 -27.71
C ALA A 52 13.29 -4.92 -27.52
N GLU A 53 14.12 -3.89 -27.31
CA GLU A 53 15.57 -4.03 -27.09
C GLU A 53 16.11 -3.40 -25.80
N ASP A 54 15.27 -2.82 -24.93
CA ASP A 54 15.70 -2.38 -23.58
C ASP A 54 15.49 -3.44 -22.49
N SER A 55 15.16 -4.69 -22.86
CA SER A 55 15.13 -5.82 -21.92
C SER A 55 16.55 -6.38 -21.70
N LYS A 56 17.37 -5.65 -20.95
CA LYS A 56 18.37 -6.28 -20.08
C LYS A 56 17.97 -5.98 -18.65
N GLU A 57 17.37 -6.99 -18.04
CA GLU A 57 17.06 -7.06 -16.62
C GLU A 57 18.29 -6.64 -15.80
N ASP A 58 18.19 -5.48 -15.17
CA ASP A 58 18.99 -5.18 -14.00
C ASP A 58 18.24 -5.79 -12.80
N LEU A 59 18.56 -7.06 -12.48
CA LEU A 59 18.06 -7.81 -11.32
C LEU A 59 18.48 -7.18 -9.96
N SER A 60 18.98 -5.94 -9.96
CA SER A 60 19.43 -5.20 -8.78
C SER A 60 18.39 -4.25 -8.19
N SER A 61 17.25 -4.05 -8.86
CA SER A 61 16.18 -3.20 -8.32
C SER A 61 15.47 -3.88 -7.14
N PRO A 62 15.37 -3.23 -5.96
CA PRO A 62 14.62 -3.78 -4.81
C PRO A 62 13.10 -3.75 -5.02
N TYR A 63 12.63 -3.19 -6.14
CA TYR A 63 11.23 -2.96 -6.42
C TYR A 63 10.62 -4.07 -7.27
N ALA A 64 9.43 -4.51 -6.88
CA ALA A 64 8.66 -5.49 -7.64
C ALA A 64 7.90 -4.87 -8.82
N PHE A 65 7.60 -3.58 -8.74
CA PHE A 65 6.88 -2.83 -9.77
C PHE A 65 7.11 -1.32 -9.65
N VAL A 66 6.86 -0.63 -10.76
CA VAL A 66 6.82 0.83 -10.86
C VAL A 66 5.43 1.26 -11.29
N ILE A 67 4.89 2.28 -10.64
CA ILE A 67 3.58 2.86 -10.93
C ILE A 67 3.78 4.33 -11.32
N ARG A 68 3.08 4.79 -12.35
CA ARG A 68 3.09 6.21 -12.74
C ARG A 68 1.66 6.73 -12.87
N SER A 69 1.39 7.86 -12.22
CA SER A 69 0.13 8.57 -12.41
C SER A 69 0.01 9.14 -13.82
N ASN A 70 -1.19 9.05 -14.38
CA ASN A 70 -1.59 9.76 -15.58
C ASN A 70 -2.21 11.12 -15.20
N PRO A 71 -2.33 12.07 -16.15
CA PRO A 71 -2.99 13.35 -15.89
C PRO A 71 -4.40 13.20 -15.32
N ASP A 72 -4.71 14.06 -14.36
CA ASP A 72 -6.00 14.05 -13.67
C ASP A 72 -7.16 14.40 -14.62
N GLN A 73 -8.28 13.72 -14.43
CA GLN A 73 -9.59 14.15 -14.92
C GLN A 73 -10.39 14.71 -13.76
N LYS A 74 -10.92 15.94 -13.92
CA LYS A 74 -11.59 16.68 -12.84
C LYS A 74 -13.02 17.02 -13.23
N MET A 75 -13.96 16.67 -12.36
CA MET A 75 -15.39 16.95 -12.48
C MET A 75 -15.81 17.86 -11.32
N ARG A 76 -16.59 18.90 -11.59
CA ARG A 76 -17.22 19.73 -10.56
C ARG A 76 -18.72 19.49 -10.53
N VAL A 77 -19.25 19.02 -9.41
CA VAL A 77 -20.69 18.84 -9.21
C VAL A 77 -21.25 19.98 -8.38
N GLN A 78 -22.22 20.70 -8.93
CA GLN A 78 -22.92 21.79 -8.25
C GLN A 78 -24.21 21.30 -7.59
N PHE A 79 -24.44 21.70 -6.35
CA PHE A 79 -25.64 21.35 -5.59
C PHE A 79 -26.61 22.53 -5.57
N VAL A 80 -27.74 22.38 -6.25
CA VAL A 80 -28.79 23.41 -6.31
C VAL A 80 -30.07 22.85 -5.68
N GLY A 81 -30.36 23.31 -4.46
CA GLY A 81 -31.44 22.77 -3.65
C GLY A 81 -31.20 21.29 -3.31
N ASN A 82 -32.06 20.41 -3.82
CA ASN A 82 -31.95 18.95 -3.65
C ASN A 82 -31.48 18.22 -4.93
N GLN A 83 -31.00 18.95 -5.94
CA GLN A 83 -30.55 18.41 -7.22
C GLN A 83 -29.04 18.64 -7.38
N MET A 84 -28.38 17.75 -8.11
CA MET A 84 -26.94 17.79 -8.39
C MET A 84 -26.71 17.88 -9.89
N TYR A 85 -25.85 18.80 -10.29
CA TYR A 85 -25.58 19.11 -11.69
C TYR A 85 -24.09 19.02 -12.00
N HIS A 86 -23.76 18.51 -13.18
CA HIS A 86 -22.48 18.76 -13.83
C HIS A 86 -22.77 19.51 -15.11
N ASP A 87 -22.20 20.70 -15.24
CA ASP A 87 -22.64 21.70 -16.23
C ASP A 87 -24.17 21.88 -16.14
N ASP A 88 -24.87 21.80 -17.26
CA ASP A 88 -26.33 21.93 -17.33
C ASP A 88 -27.09 20.60 -17.16
N LYS A 89 -26.40 19.50 -16.84
CA LYS A 89 -27.02 18.16 -16.73
C LYS A 89 -27.29 17.77 -15.29
N CYS A 90 -28.55 17.51 -14.95
CA CYS A 90 -28.90 16.90 -13.68
C CYS A 90 -28.44 15.44 -13.66
N LEU A 91 -27.59 15.10 -12.69
CA LEU A 91 -26.98 13.79 -12.55
C LEU A 91 -27.37 13.08 -11.24
N GLY A 92 -28.07 13.77 -10.34
CA GLY A 92 -28.36 13.23 -9.02
C GLY A 92 -29.29 14.10 -8.20
N PHE A 93 -29.65 13.57 -7.04
CA PHE A 93 -30.55 14.23 -6.09
C PHE A 93 -30.24 13.82 -4.66
N GLY A 94 -30.62 14.64 -3.69
CA GLY A 94 -30.52 14.27 -2.28
C GLY A 94 -31.68 13.37 -1.86
N LEU A 95 -31.36 12.33 -1.09
CA LEU A 95 -32.32 11.44 -0.46
C LEU A 95 -31.97 11.29 1.02
N ASN A 96 -32.83 11.80 1.91
CA ASN A 96 -32.59 11.77 3.36
C ASN A 96 -31.21 12.32 3.77
N GLY A 97 -30.79 13.42 3.14
CA GLY A 97 -29.47 14.04 3.37
C GLY A 97 -28.29 13.35 2.70
N LYS A 98 -28.52 12.28 1.92
CA LYS A 98 -27.47 11.53 1.21
C LYS A 98 -27.49 11.88 -0.29
N PRO A 99 -26.37 12.31 -0.89
CA PRO A 99 -26.31 12.58 -2.32
C PRO A 99 -26.34 11.29 -3.14
N MET A 100 -27.38 11.11 -3.96
CA MET A 100 -27.56 9.95 -4.83
C MET A 100 -27.26 10.35 -6.27
N LEU A 101 -26.25 9.72 -6.88
CA LEU A 101 -25.70 10.08 -8.18
C LEU A 101 -25.89 8.95 -9.18
N SER A 102 -26.19 9.31 -10.43
CA SER A 102 -26.34 8.35 -11.53
C SER A 102 -25.02 7.61 -11.76
N LEU A 103 -25.03 6.30 -11.50
CA LEU A 103 -23.85 5.45 -11.67
C LEU A 103 -23.34 5.50 -13.11
N ARG A 104 -24.25 5.41 -14.09
CA ARG A 104 -23.92 5.42 -15.51
C ARG A 104 -23.22 6.73 -15.89
N TYR A 105 -23.84 7.87 -15.56
CA TYR A 105 -23.31 9.17 -15.94
C TYR A 105 -21.91 9.40 -15.37
N PHE A 106 -21.75 9.12 -14.07
CA PHE A 106 -20.47 9.31 -13.39
C PHE A 106 -19.38 8.39 -13.95
N SER A 107 -19.68 7.10 -14.10
CA SER A 107 -18.70 6.11 -14.56
C SER A 107 -18.26 6.39 -16.00
N GLU A 108 -19.21 6.65 -16.91
CA GLU A 108 -18.91 6.94 -18.32
C GLU A 108 -18.13 8.24 -18.50
N TRP A 109 -18.36 9.25 -17.66
CA TRP A 109 -17.60 10.50 -17.71
C TRP A 109 -16.11 10.27 -17.44
N PHE A 110 -15.78 9.38 -16.50
CA PHE A 110 -14.40 8.98 -16.19
C PHE A 110 -13.87 7.85 -17.09
N GLY A 111 -14.57 7.54 -18.20
CA GLY A 111 -14.10 6.57 -19.21
C GLY A 111 -14.40 5.10 -18.89
N PHE A 112 -15.21 4.80 -17.87
CA PHE A 112 -15.66 3.43 -17.62
C PHE A 112 -16.79 3.06 -18.57
N ARG A 113 -16.81 1.80 -19.01
CA ARG A 113 -17.92 1.21 -19.72
C ARG A 113 -18.98 0.73 -18.73
N VAL A 114 -20.26 0.98 -19.02
CA VAL A 114 -21.40 0.55 -18.20
C VAL A 114 -22.38 -0.29 -19.01
N ASP A 115 -22.47 -1.58 -18.69
CA ASP A 115 -23.39 -2.53 -19.32
C ASP A 115 -24.48 -2.97 -18.32
N TYR A 116 -25.67 -3.26 -18.85
CA TYR A 116 -26.76 -3.84 -18.07
C TYR A 116 -27.09 -5.23 -18.59
N ASP A 117 -27.00 -6.22 -17.71
CA ASP A 117 -27.47 -7.57 -17.98
C ASP A 117 -28.92 -7.70 -17.51
N ALA A 118 -29.83 -7.73 -18.49
CA ALA A 118 -31.25 -7.90 -18.24
C ALA A 118 -31.60 -9.29 -17.66
N GLY A 119 -30.81 -10.32 -17.95
CA GLY A 119 -31.05 -11.69 -17.47
C GLY A 119 -30.78 -11.84 -15.98
N SER A 120 -29.74 -11.16 -15.48
CA SER A 120 -29.35 -11.18 -14.05
C SER A 120 -29.73 -9.91 -13.29
N SER A 121 -30.39 -8.94 -13.93
CA SER A 121 -30.69 -7.62 -13.38
C SER A 121 -29.48 -6.94 -12.75
N THR A 122 -28.31 -7.05 -13.38
CA THR A 122 -27.03 -6.60 -12.83
C THR A 122 -26.43 -5.51 -13.73
N VAL A 123 -25.97 -4.42 -13.12
CA VAL A 123 -25.18 -3.39 -13.80
C VAL A 123 -23.70 -3.74 -13.61
N SER A 124 -22.96 -3.79 -14.71
CA SER A 124 -21.51 -3.99 -14.72
C SER A 124 -20.83 -2.70 -15.14
N VAL A 125 -19.77 -2.31 -14.41
CA VAL A 125 -18.94 -1.15 -14.70
C VAL A 125 -17.49 -1.61 -14.83
N SER A 126 -16.78 -1.22 -15.90
CA SER A 126 -15.42 -1.70 -16.17
C SER A 126 -14.53 -0.65 -16.86
N ASN A 127 -13.23 -0.64 -16.56
CA ASN A 127 -12.21 0.14 -17.29
C ASN A 127 -11.09 -0.75 -17.86
N GLY A 128 -11.40 -2.02 -18.17
CA GLY A 128 -10.43 -3.01 -18.61
C GLY A 128 -10.39 -4.19 -17.64
N GLU A 129 -9.26 -4.37 -16.96
CA GLU A 129 -9.08 -5.46 -15.99
C GLU A 129 -9.94 -5.28 -14.74
N TYR A 130 -10.04 -4.06 -14.24
CA TYR A 130 -10.92 -3.75 -13.12
C TYR A 130 -12.38 -3.61 -13.57
N SER A 131 -13.27 -4.27 -12.83
CA SER A 131 -14.69 -4.09 -12.97
C SER A 131 -15.42 -4.36 -11.66
N PHE A 132 -16.65 -3.88 -11.56
CA PHE A 132 -17.55 -4.24 -10.47
C PHE A 132 -18.97 -4.46 -10.96
N ARG A 133 -19.73 -5.24 -10.21
CA ARG A 133 -21.11 -5.59 -10.51
C ARG A 133 -22.02 -5.22 -9.35
N ILE A 134 -23.15 -4.56 -9.67
CA ILE A 134 -24.13 -4.09 -8.68
C ILE A 134 -25.52 -4.49 -9.12
N ARG A 135 -26.32 -4.95 -8.16
CA ARG A 135 -27.74 -5.21 -8.35
C ARG A 135 -28.57 -4.07 -7.77
N PRO A 136 -29.62 -3.61 -8.45
CA PRO A 136 -30.64 -2.76 -7.86
C PRO A 136 -31.14 -3.30 -6.51
N GLY A 137 -31.19 -2.45 -5.50
CA GLY A 137 -31.58 -2.79 -4.14
C GLY A 137 -30.54 -3.57 -3.33
N GLY A 138 -29.37 -3.90 -3.90
CA GLY A 138 -28.30 -4.59 -3.20
C GLY A 138 -27.52 -3.67 -2.25
N ASP A 139 -26.96 -4.25 -1.20
CA ASP A 139 -26.14 -3.58 -0.18
C ASP A 139 -24.63 -3.79 -0.39
N ALA A 140 -24.25 -4.39 -1.51
CA ALA A 140 -22.85 -4.69 -1.84
C ALA A 140 -22.62 -4.66 -3.36
N ALA A 141 -21.36 -4.43 -3.74
CA ALA A 141 -20.85 -4.57 -5.09
C ALA A 141 -19.81 -5.68 -5.13
N ASP A 142 -19.92 -6.59 -6.10
CA ASP A 142 -18.90 -7.59 -6.36
C ASP A 142 -17.77 -6.93 -7.16
N ILE A 143 -16.52 -6.99 -6.67
CA ILE A 143 -15.34 -6.47 -7.36
C ILE A 143 -14.65 -7.60 -8.12
N TYR A 144 -14.25 -7.31 -9.35
CA TYR A 144 -13.56 -8.23 -10.24
C TYR A 144 -12.23 -7.64 -10.73
N TRP A 145 -11.26 -8.52 -10.92
CA TRP A 145 -9.99 -8.23 -11.57
C TRP A 145 -9.74 -9.27 -12.65
N ALA A 146 -9.45 -8.83 -13.88
CA ALA A 146 -9.27 -9.68 -15.06
C ALA A 146 -10.40 -10.72 -15.26
N GLY A 147 -11.64 -10.36 -14.86
CA GLY A 147 -12.84 -11.20 -14.98
C GLY A 147 -13.11 -12.13 -13.80
N GLU A 148 -12.20 -12.25 -12.82
CA GLU A 148 -12.40 -13.07 -11.61
C GLU A 148 -12.94 -12.22 -10.45
N LYS A 149 -13.92 -12.73 -9.68
CA LYS A 149 -14.39 -12.04 -8.46
C LYS A 149 -13.27 -12.14 -7.42
N VAL A 150 -12.79 -10.99 -6.95
CA VAL A 150 -11.67 -10.91 -6.02
C VAL A 150 -12.03 -10.29 -4.67
N ASN A 151 -13.10 -9.49 -4.62
CA ASN A 151 -13.55 -8.86 -3.39
C ASN A 151 -15.04 -8.50 -3.44
N GLU A 152 -15.56 -8.01 -2.32
CA GLU A 152 -16.87 -7.41 -2.19
C GLU A 152 -16.76 -6.06 -1.47
N TYR A 153 -17.45 -5.04 -1.98
CA TYR A 153 -17.51 -3.71 -1.39
C TYR A 153 -18.88 -3.49 -0.78
N GLY A 154 -18.95 -3.37 0.55
CA GLY A 154 -20.19 -3.05 1.25
C GLY A 154 -20.63 -1.61 0.95
N LEU A 155 -21.86 -1.45 0.47
CA LEU A 155 -22.47 -0.15 0.21
C LEU A 155 -23.02 0.43 1.51
N THR A 156 -22.76 1.73 1.73
CA THR A 156 -23.33 2.47 2.86
C THR A 156 -24.84 2.68 2.70
N VAL A 157 -25.30 2.72 1.45
CA VAL A 157 -26.71 2.84 1.08
C VAL A 157 -27.01 1.85 -0.04
N SER A 158 -28.10 1.11 0.08
CA SER A 158 -28.54 0.18 -0.97
C SER A 158 -28.67 0.89 -2.32
N ALA A 159 -28.24 0.23 -3.39
CA ALA A 159 -28.28 0.78 -4.73
C ALA A 159 -29.72 1.09 -5.17
N LEU A 160 -30.02 2.33 -5.58
CA LEU A 160 -31.37 2.78 -5.84
C LEU A 160 -31.67 2.83 -7.34
N LEU A 161 -32.62 2.02 -7.81
CA LEU A 161 -33.13 2.13 -9.18
C LEU A 161 -34.35 3.06 -9.22
N LYS A 162 -34.26 4.15 -9.99
CA LYS A 162 -35.35 5.10 -10.19
C LYS A 162 -35.40 5.55 -11.64
N ASN A 163 -36.56 5.48 -12.28
CA ASN A 163 -36.76 5.83 -13.69
C ASN A 163 -35.73 5.16 -14.63
N ASN A 164 -35.45 3.86 -14.40
CA ASN A 164 -34.44 3.07 -15.12
C ASN A 164 -33.00 3.58 -15.01
N ILE A 165 -32.70 4.42 -14.03
CA ILE A 165 -31.34 4.88 -13.71
C ILE A 165 -30.95 4.32 -12.36
N LEU A 166 -29.79 3.66 -12.30
CA LEU A 166 -29.21 3.19 -11.04
C LEU A 166 -28.43 4.33 -10.40
N TYR A 167 -28.80 4.67 -9.17
CA TYR A 167 -28.18 5.71 -8.36
C TYR A 167 -27.44 5.07 -7.18
N LEU A 168 -26.23 5.56 -6.93
CA LEU A 168 -25.44 5.22 -5.75
C LEU A 168 -25.20 6.45 -4.88
N TYR A 169 -24.99 6.22 -3.60
CA TYR A 169 -24.54 7.26 -2.70
C TYR A 169 -23.14 7.77 -3.10
N SER A 170 -22.90 9.07 -2.97
CA SER A 170 -21.67 9.72 -3.43
C SER A 170 -20.38 9.14 -2.83
N LEU A 171 -20.40 8.66 -1.59
CA LEU A 171 -19.22 8.00 -1.00
C LEU A 171 -19.00 6.61 -1.58
N ASP A 172 -20.07 5.84 -1.83
CA ASP A 172 -19.96 4.49 -2.37
C ASP A 172 -19.47 4.52 -3.82
N ILE A 173 -19.98 5.45 -4.65
CA ILE A 173 -19.49 5.62 -6.02
C ILE A 173 -18.03 6.10 -6.06
N SER A 174 -17.63 6.94 -5.12
CA SER A 174 -16.23 7.40 -5.00
C SER A 174 -15.31 6.27 -4.58
N GLY A 175 -15.74 5.43 -3.64
CA GLY A 175 -15.01 4.24 -3.24
C GLY A 175 -14.83 3.26 -4.38
N LEU A 176 -15.90 2.93 -5.09
CA LEU A 176 -15.86 1.97 -6.20
C LEU A 176 -15.04 2.48 -7.40
N LEU A 177 -15.17 3.74 -7.77
CA LEU A 177 -14.41 4.30 -8.90
C LEU A 177 -13.01 4.80 -8.50
N GLY A 178 -12.65 4.74 -7.21
CA GLY A 178 -11.37 5.25 -6.70
C GLY A 178 -11.21 6.75 -6.90
N LEU A 179 -12.27 7.52 -6.64
CA LEU A 179 -12.30 8.97 -6.82
C LEU A 179 -11.77 9.68 -5.58
N MET A 180 -11.01 10.74 -5.82
CA MET A 180 -10.55 11.68 -4.79
C MET A 180 -11.49 12.88 -4.79
N THR A 181 -11.99 13.27 -3.62
CA THR A 181 -13.10 14.23 -3.57
C THR A 181 -12.91 15.29 -2.51
N CYS A 182 -13.31 16.52 -2.82
CA CYS A 182 -13.31 17.66 -1.92
C CYS A 182 -14.70 18.33 -1.92
N TRP A 183 -15.23 18.63 -0.74
CA TRP A 183 -16.47 19.38 -0.58
C TRP A 183 -16.17 20.83 -0.23
N ASP A 184 -16.72 21.76 -0.99
CA ASP A 184 -16.73 23.18 -0.68
C ASP A 184 -18.14 23.60 -0.25
N ASP A 185 -18.27 23.90 1.05
CA ASP A 185 -19.53 24.31 1.65
C ASP A 185 -20.00 25.69 1.19
N SER A 186 -19.05 26.60 0.90
CA SER A 186 -19.34 27.98 0.53
C SER A 186 -19.99 28.10 -0.84
N THR A 187 -19.48 27.33 -1.80
CA THR A 187 -20.01 27.27 -3.17
C THR A 187 -21.03 26.14 -3.35
N ARG A 188 -21.20 25.28 -2.34
CA ARG A 188 -21.96 24.04 -2.39
C ARG A 188 -21.57 23.19 -3.60
N THR A 189 -20.26 23.01 -3.77
CA THR A 189 -19.69 22.22 -4.86
C THR A 189 -18.94 21.02 -4.33
N TRP A 190 -18.99 19.94 -5.10
CA TRP A 190 -18.23 18.74 -4.88
C TRP A 190 -17.26 18.56 -6.04
N ASP A 191 -15.99 18.81 -5.76
CA ASP A 191 -14.90 18.63 -6.71
C ASP A 191 -14.41 17.18 -6.64
N VAL A 192 -14.42 16.52 -7.78
CA VAL A 192 -14.11 15.11 -7.93
C VAL A 192 -12.95 14.96 -8.90
N LEU A 193 -11.97 14.17 -8.51
CA LEU A 193 -10.75 13.92 -9.26
C LEU A 193 -10.58 12.42 -9.47
N TYR A 194 -10.37 12.05 -10.72
CA TYR A 194 -9.99 10.72 -11.15
C TYR A 194 -8.57 10.76 -11.69
N ARG A 195 -7.73 9.87 -11.16
CA ARG A 195 -6.36 9.67 -11.60
C ARG A 195 -6.22 8.23 -12.06
N ASP A 196 -5.80 8.06 -13.30
CA ASP A 196 -5.45 6.75 -13.81
C ASP A 196 -3.98 6.46 -13.55
N TYR A 197 -3.60 5.18 -13.60
CA TYR A 197 -2.24 4.75 -13.34
C TYR A 197 -1.79 3.73 -14.37
N THR A 198 -0.52 3.86 -14.79
CA THR A 198 0.18 2.81 -15.53
C THR A 198 1.10 2.06 -14.58
N TYR A 199 1.26 0.76 -14.78
CA TYR A 199 2.16 -0.07 -14.00
C TYR A 199 3.12 -0.84 -14.90
N GLN A 200 4.33 -1.05 -14.41
CA GLN A 200 5.34 -1.93 -14.99
C GLN A 200 5.79 -2.91 -13.92
N GLU A 201 5.66 -4.20 -14.22
CA GLU A 201 6.23 -5.26 -13.36
C GLU A 201 7.74 -5.36 -13.60
N LEU A 202 8.50 -5.45 -12.51
CA LEU A 202 9.95 -5.66 -12.54
C LEU A 202 10.33 -7.08 -12.08
N GLY A 203 9.50 -7.70 -11.23
CA GLY A 203 9.68 -9.07 -10.78
C GLY A 203 9.24 -9.26 -9.33
N PHE A 204 8.65 -10.42 -9.01
CA PHE A 204 8.25 -10.75 -7.63
C PHE A 204 9.18 -11.83 -7.07
N PRO A 205 9.52 -11.77 -5.77
CA PRO A 205 10.31 -12.82 -5.15
C PRO A 205 9.53 -14.13 -5.16
N THR A 206 10.19 -15.20 -5.61
CA THR A 206 9.66 -16.58 -5.57
C THR A 206 10.21 -17.37 -4.39
N HIS A 207 11.30 -16.87 -3.78
CA HIS A 207 11.97 -17.45 -2.64
C HIS A 207 12.35 -16.35 -1.65
N VAL A 208 12.19 -16.62 -0.35
CA VAL A 208 12.63 -15.75 0.74
C VAL A 208 13.27 -16.63 1.82
N ASN A 209 14.46 -16.26 2.29
CA ASN A 209 15.16 -17.05 3.30
C ASN A 209 14.78 -16.63 4.73
N ASP A 210 13.57 -16.10 4.94
CA ASP A 210 13.06 -15.55 6.20
C ASP A 210 11.55 -15.84 6.31
N ASP A 211 10.96 -15.57 7.48
CA ASP A 211 9.52 -15.71 7.76
C ASP A 211 8.73 -14.42 7.49
N LEU A 212 9.37 -13.43 6.88
CA LEU A 212 8.78 -12.15 6.51
C LEU A 212 9.05 -11.86 5.03
N LEU A 213 7.99 -11.74 4.25
CA LEU A 213 8.06 -11.20 2.90
C LEU A 213 7.78 -9.70 2.95
N THR A 214 8.64 -8.90 2.34
CA THR A 214 8.38 -7.49 2.05
C THR A 214 8.31 -7.29 0.53
N ILE A 215 7.20 -6.74 0.05
CA ILE A 215 7.08 -6.29 -1.34
C ILE A 215 7.20 -4.78 -1.35
N MET A 216 8.07 -4.27 -2.22
CA MET A 216 8.32 -2.85 -2.41
C MET A 216 7.94 -2.44 -3.83
N GLY A 217 7.45 -1.22 -3.99
CA GLY A 217 7.20 -0.60 -5.29
C GLY A 217 7.55 0.88 -5.27
N LEU A 218 7.74 1.43 -6.47
CA LEU A 218 8.01 2.85 -6.67
C LEU A 218 6.80 3.52 -7.34
N LEU A 219 6.20 4.50 -6.67
CA LEU A 219 5.04 5.25 -7.12
C LEU A 219 5.46 6.66 -7.53
N PHE A 220 5.29 7.02 -8.80
CA PHE A 220 5.43 8.39 -9.26
C PHE A 220 4.07 9.09 -9.25
N ASP A 221 3.91 10.06 -8.35
CA ASP A 221 2.67 10.79 -8.13
C ASP A 221 2.96 12.26 -7.74
N ASP A 222 1.95 13.14 -7.69
CA ASP A 222 2.12 14.54 -7.25
C ASP A 222 2.06 14.69 -5.72
N GLY A 223 1.62 13.66 -5.00
CA GLY A 223 1.55 13.63 -3.55
C GLY A 223 0.54 14.60 -2.92
N GLN A 224 -0.31 15.25 -3.72
CA GLN A 224 -1.29 16.22 -3.23
C GLN A 224 -2.60 15.57 -2.77
N TYR A 225 -2.86 14.34 -3.20
CA TYR A 225 -4.09 13.61 -2.96
C TYR A 225 -3.83 12.20 -2.43
N ASN A 226 -4.90 11.46 -2.18
CA ASN A 226 -4.80 10.07 -1.73
C ASN A 226 -4.06 9.22 -2.76
N THR A 227 -3.05 8.49 -2.31
CA THR A 227 -2.25 7.57 -3.13
C THR A 227 -2.78 6.14 -3.05
N PRO A 228 -2.46 5.29 -4.05
CA PRO A 228 -2.74 3.87 -3.99
C PRO A 228 -2.11 3.21 -2.76
N SER A 229 -2.83 2.27 -2.13
CA SER A 229 -2.32 1.41 -1.07
C SER A 229 -1.89 0.06 -1.61
N LEU A 230 -0.68 -0.37 -1.24
CA LEU A 230 -0.19 -1.72 -1.47
C LEU A 230 -0.74 -2.66 -0.40
N GLN A 231 -1.37 -3.74 -0.83
CA GLN A 231 -1.86 -4.81 0.02
C GLN A 231 -1.23 -6.14 -0.38
N ILE A 232 -0.84 -6.93 0.63
CA ILE A 232 -0.52 -8.35 0.47
C ILE A 232 -1.54 -9.14 1.28
N LYS A 233 -2.22 -10.09 0.64
CA LYS A 233 -3.21 -10.96 1.28
C LYS A 233 -2.84 -12.41 1.04
N ASP A 234 -2.88 -13.24 2.08
CA ASP A 234 -2.83 -14.68 1.91
C ASP A 234 -4.14 -15.16 1.28
N ILE A 235 -4.06 -15.92 0.19
CA ILE A 235 -5.26 -16.38 -0.53
C ILE A 235 -6.02 -17.45 0.27
N ASN A 236 -5.32 -18.20 1.14
CA ASN A 236 -5.89 -19.30 1.92
C ASN A 236 -6.29 -18.89 3.35
N SER A 237 -6.06 -17.63 3.75
CA SER A 237 -6.43 -17.12 5.07
C SER A 237 -6.94 -15.68 5.00
N ASP A 238 -7.47 -15.17 6.12
CA ASP A 238 -7.90 -13.77 6.22
C ASP A 238 -6.74 -12.82 6.61
N ILE A 239 -5.51 -13.33 6.65
CA ILE A 239 -4.33 -12.53 7.00
C ILE A 239 -4.02 -11.60 5.83
N SER A 240 -3.93 -10.31 6.13
CA SER A 240 -3.52 -9.30 5.16
C SER A 240 -2.70 -8.19 5.82
N SER A 241 -1.87 -7.56 5.00
CA SER A 241 -1.07 -6.39 5.33
C SER A 241 -1.39 -5.29 4.35
N HIS A 242 -1.36 -4.03 4.80
CA HIS A 242 -1.64 -2.88 3.95
C HIS A 242 -0.74 -1.70 4.34
N THR A 243 -0.24 -0.99 3.33
CA THR A 243 0.52 0.24 3.50
C THR A 243 0.24 1.19 2.33
N SER A 244 0.11 2.49 2.60
CA SER A 244 -0.18 3.51 1.58
C SER A 244 1.02 4.37 1.17
N PHE A 245 2.07 4.49 1.99
CA PHE A 245 3.31 5.22 1.64
C PHE A 245 4.41 5.11 2.72
N LEU A 246 5.68 5.12 2.27
CA LEU A 246 6.91 5.15 3.08
C LEU A 246 7.95 6.12 2.47
N GLY A 247 7.70 7.43 2.58
CA GLY A 247 8.70 8.47 2.27
C GLY A 247 8.88 8.84 0.79
N ILE A 248 9.48 10.01 0.57
CA ILE A 248 9.94 10.48 -0.75
C ILE A 248 11.33 9.87 -0.99
N LYS A 249 11.51 9.18 -2.12
CA LYS A 249 12.76 8.50 -2.46
C LYS A 249 13.45 9.08 -3.68
N GLU A 250 12.69 9.62 -4.63
CA GLU A 250 13.24 10.28 -5.82
C GLU A 250 12.60 11.65 -6.04
N SER A 251 13.43 12.67 -6.28
CA SER A 251 12.97 13.94 -6.84
C SER A 251 12.72 13.73 -8.34
N GLY A 252 11.44 13.69 -8.75
CA GLY A 252 11.09 13.71 -10.17
C GLY A 252 11.12 15.13 -10.74
N THR A 253 10.34 15.38 -11.80
CA THR A 253 10.09 16.74 -12.31
C THR A 253 9.36 17.61 -11.27
N ASP A 254 9.39 18.93 -11.38
CA ASP A 254 8.90 19.91 -10.38
C ASP A 254 7.54 19.61 -9.69
N SER A 255 6.65 18.80 -10.29
CA SER A 255 5.34 18.42 -9.73
C SER A 255 5.09 16.92 -9.52
N ILE A 256 6.01 16.01 -9.85
CA ILE A 256 5.85 14.55 -9.67
C ILE A 256 7.06 14.02 -8.92
N GLN A 257 6.84 13.30 -7.82
CA GLN A 257 7.88 12.71 -6.99
C GLN A 257 7.77 11.20 -6.98
N GLY A 258 8.91 10.51 -6.78
CA GLY A 258 8.96 9.07 -6.57
C GLY A 258 8.81 8.74 -5.09
N TYR A 259 7.73 8.07 -4.75
CA TYR A 259 7.40 7.58 -3.42
C TYR A 259 7.64 6.09 -3.31
N GLU A 260 8.23 5.65 -2.21
CA GLU A 260 8.30 4.22 -1.92
C GLU A 260 7.00 3.77 -1.25
N ILE A 261 6.48 2.64 -1.73
CA ILE A 261 5.38 1.93 -1.08
C ILE A 261 5.86 0.52 -0.77
N SER A 262 5.72 0.08 0.47
CA SER A 262 6.07 -1.29 0.84
C SER A 262 5.11 -1.87 1.85
N SER A 263 4.84 -3.16 1.70
CA SER A 263 3.98 -3.91 2.60
C SER A 263 4.68 -5.23 2.93
N SER A 264 4.50 -5.69 4.15
CA SER A 264 5.13 -6.93 4.62
C SER A 264 4.10 -7.89 5.21
N ILE A 265 4.24 -9.17 4.91
CA ILE A 265 3.39 -10.24 5.46
C ILE A 265 4.27 -11.38 5.98
N ARG A 266 3.82 -12.04 7.05
CA ARG A 266 4.51 -13.23 7.56
C ARG A 266 4.24 -14.44 6.67
N LEU A 267 5.27 -15.24 6.48
CA LEU A 267 5.23 -16.47 5.72
C LEU A 267 5.12 -17.68 6.66
N LEU A 268 4.45 -18.73 6.20
CA LEU A 268 4.51 -20.05 6.79
C LEU A 268 5.71 -20.82 6.20
N GLU A 269 6.21 -21.83 6.92
CA GLU A 269 7.30 -22.75 6.52
C GLU A 269 6.91 -23.71 5.36
N LYS A 270 6.29 -23.17 4.30
CA LYS A 270 5.83 -23.88 3.11
C LYS A 270 5.81 -22.91 1.92
N THR A 271 5.27 -23.36 0.79
CA THR A 271 4.82 -22.47 -0.28
C THR A 271 3.64 -21.63 0.20
N ASN A 272 3.77 -20.32 0.10
CA ASN A 272 2.76 -19.33 0.44
C ASN A 272 2.15 -18.79 -0.85
N ARG A 273 0.83 -18.91 -1.01
CA ARG A 273 0.11 -18.36 -2.15
C ARG A 273 -0.54 -17.05 -1.75
N LEU A 274 -0.02 -15.95 -2.30
CA LEU A 274 -0.35 -14.59 -1.88
C LEU A 274 -0.93 -13.79 -3.04
N ARG A 275 -1.82 -12.86 -2.73
CA ARG A 275 -2.28 -11.82 -3.66
C ARG A 275 -1.65 -10.49 -3.28
N VAL A 276 -0.88 -9.94 -4.21
CA VAL A 276 -0.39 -8.56 -4.14
C VAL A 276 -1.36 -7.69 -4.92
N SER A 277 -1.81 -6.59 -4.33
CA SER A 277 -2.72 -5.65 -5.01
C SER A 277 -2.42 -4.20 -4.65
N LEU A 278 -2.70 -3.31 -5.60
CA LEU A 278 -2.64 -1.86 -5.44
C LEU A 278 -4.04 -1.31 -5.60
N ASN A 279 -4.53 -0.64 -4.56
CA ASN A 279 -5.92 -0.21 -4.48
C ASN A 279 -6.01 1.28 -4.21
N LEU A 280 -6.95 1.97 -4.87
CA LEU A 280 -7.36 3.32 -4.50
C LEU A 280 -8.85 3.29 -4.15
N GLY A 281 -9.16 3.36 -2.86
CA GLY A 281 -10.49 3.00 -2.37
C GLY A 281 -10.79 1.52 -2.64
N GLY A 282 -11.92 1.22 -3.29
CA GLY A 282 -12.28 -0.10 -3.77
C GLY A 282 -11.85 -0.39 -5.23
N ARG A 283 -11.23 0.57 -5.91
CA ARG A 283 -10.70 0.38 -7.27
C ARG A 283 -9.34 -0.30 -7.22
N ILE A 284 -9.23 -1.42 -7.93
CA ILE A 284 -7.96 -2.13 -8.12
C ILE A 284 -7.24 -1.50 -9.32
N ILE A 285 -5.98 -1.13 -9.12
CA ILE A 285 -5.07 -0.61 -10.15
C ILE A 285 -4.21 -1.73 -10.71
N PHE A 286 -3.83 -2.67 -9.85
CA PHE A 286 -3.04 -3.84 -10.18
C PHE A 286 -3.36 -4.94 -9.16
N ALA A 287 -3.46 -6.18 -9.62
CA ALA A 287 -3.46 -7.34 -8.74
C ALA A 287 -2.79 -8.53 -9.41
N LYS A 288 -2.01 -9.28 -8.63
CA LYS A 288 -1.32 -10.49 -9.07
C LYS A 288 -1.24 -11.52 -7.95
N ASP A 289 -1.51 -12.76 -8.30
CA ASP A 289 -1.23 -13.91 -7.43
C ASP A 289 0.24 -14.32 -7.61
N ILE A 290 0.94 -14.53 -6.49
CA ILE A 290 2.32 -14.99 -6.45
C ILE A 290 2.45 -16.20 -5.52
N ASP A 291 3.38 -17.08 -5.83
CA ASP A 291 3.78 -18.19 -4.97
C ASP A 291 5.19 -17.92 -4.44
N VAL A 292 5.34 -17.96 -3.11
CA VAL A 292 6.61 -17.66 -2.43
C VAL A 292 6.97 -18.79 -1.50
N ILE A 293 8.16 -19.36 -1.68
CA ILE A 293 8.71 -20.39 -0.81
C ILE A 293 9.55 -19.72 0.28
N SER A 294 9.24 -20.00 1.55
CA SER A 294 10.10 -19.64 2.68
C SER A 294 11.13 -20.75 2.90
N ASP A 295 12.41 -20.45 2.69
CA ASP A 295 13.54 -21.37 2.91
C ASP A 295 14.39 -20.89 4.09
N ILE A 296 13.90 -21.15 5.29
CA ILE A 296 14.54 -20.68 6.53
C ILE A 296 15.92 -21.33 6.72
N GLU A 297 16.13 -22.55 6.21
CA GLU A 297 17.45 -23.22 6.32
C GLU A 297 18.55 -22.45 5.56
N ALA A 298 18.18 -21.69 4.52
CA ALA A 298 19.08 -20.86 3.74
C ALA A 298 19.27 -19.44 4.33
N LYS A 299 18.76 -19.14 5.54
CA LYS A 299 18.91 -17.82 6.17
C LYS A 299 20.38 -17.53 6.45
N GLU A 300 20.89 -16.47 5.84
CA GLU A 300 22.16 -15.86 6.22
C GLU A 300 22.00 -14.93 7.41
N LEU A 301 23.03 -14.82 8.24
CA LEU A 301 23.05 -13.84 9.32
C LEU A 301 23.35 -12.47 8.72
N VAL A 302 22.37 -11.58 8.74
CA VAL A 302 22.51 -10.20 8.26
C VAL A 302 22.43 -9.28 9.46
N VAL A 303 23.46 -8.48 9.67
CA VAL A 303 23.50 -7.47 10.72
C VAL A 303 23.16 -6.12 10.09
N ALA A 304 22.02 -5.55 10.47
CA ALA A 304 21.49 -4.32 9.90
C ALA A 304 22.28 -3.08 10.34
N ASP A 305 22.80 -3.10 11.56
CA ASP A 305 23.61 -2.03 12.13
C ASP A 305 25.11 -2.42 12.10
N PRO A 306 25.93 -1.76 11.26
CA PRO A 306 27.34 -2.12 11.09
C PRO A 306 28.19 -1.88 12.34
N SER A 307 27.69 -1.16 13.35
CA SER A 307 28.38 -1.03 14.63
C SER A 307 28.40 -2.33 15.43
N TYR A 308 27.60 -3.35 15.06
CA TYR A 308 27.57 -4.64 15.74
C TYR A 308 28.27 -5.74 14.93
N GLU A 309 29.02 -6.59 15.62
CA GLU A 309 29.62 -7.80 15.05
C GLU A 309 29.27 -9.02 15.90
N PHE A 310 28.87 -10.12 15.25
CA PHE A 310 28.52 -11.37 15.93
C PHE A 310 29.63 -12.40 15.82
N THR A 311 30.02 -12.96 16.96
CA THR A 311 30.92 -14.12 17.04
C THR A 311 30.13 -15.42 17.16
N SER A 312 28.91 -15.37 17.72
CA SER A 312 27.96 -16.48 17.74
C SER A 312 26.51 -15.95 17.78
N PRO A 313 25.59 -16.48 16.97
CA PRO A 313 25.83 -17.43 15.88
C PRO A 313 26.60 -16.77 14.73
N THR A 314 27.20 -17.58 13.85
CA THR A 314 27.85 -17.12 12.61
C THR A 314 26.96 -17.34 11.37
N GLN A 315 25.79 -17.95 11.54
CA GLN A 315 24.83 -18.29 10.51
C GLN A 315 23.43 -17.84 10.94
N GLY A 316 22.57 -17.53 9.96
CA GLY A 316 21.20 -17.11 10.22
C GLY A 316 20.26 -18.28 10.54
N TYR A 317 20.72 -19.51 10.36
CA TYR A 317 20.02 -20.73 10.72
C TYR A 317 20.98 -21.72 11.38
N ILE A 318 20.62 -22.25 12.55
CA ILE A 318 21.43 -23.23 13.29
C ILE A 318 20.58 -24.41 13.78
N LYS A 319 21.14 -25.62 13.70
CA LYS A 319 20.56 -26.86 14.24
C LYS A 319 21.27 -27.22 15.54
N VAL A 320 20.54 -27.40 16.63
CA VAL A 320 21.09 -27.73 17.96
C VAL A 320 20.41 -28.96 18.56
N ALA A 321 21.22 -29.80 19.24
CA ALA A 321 20.74 -30.97 19.98
C ALA A 321 20.46 -30.68 21.47
N GLN A 322 20.92 -29.53 21.95
CA GLN A 322 20.71 -29.04 23.31
C GLN A 322 19.87 -27.76 23.26
N PRO A 323 19.04 -27.50 24.29
CA PRO A 323 18.22 -26.30 24.33
C PRO A 323 19.03 -25.02 24.55
N GLU A 324 20.31 -25.11 24.88
CA GLU A 324 21.20 -23.97 25.09
C GLU A 324 21.88 -23.50 23.78
N VAL A 325 21.87 -22.18 23.55
CA VAL A 325 22.46 -21.51 22.38
C VAL A 325 23.31 -20.33 22.85
N LEU A 326 24.56 -20.27 22.39
CA LEU A 326 25.44 -19.13 22.68
C LEU A 326 25.15 -17.97 21.72
N ILE A 327 24.94 -16.80 22.30
CA ILE A 327 24.82 -15.53 21.58
C ILE A 327 25.93 -14.62 22.10
N SER A 328 26.83 -14.20 21.23
CA SER A 328 27.97 -13.36 21.59
C SER A 328 28.42 -12.48 20.44
N GLY A 329 29.00 -11.34 20.78
CA GLY A 329 29.47 -10.37 19.80
C GLY A 329 30.09 -9.14 20.47
N SER A 330 30.37 -8.16 19.63
CA SER A 330 30.91 -6.88 20.01
C SER A 330 30.15 -5.73 19.37
N VAL A 331 30.29 -4.55 19.96
CA VAL A 331 29.78 -3.29 19.45
C VAL A 331 30.90 -2.26 19.43
N ASP A 332 30.98 -1.49 18.34
CA ASP A 332 31.86 -0.35 18.24
C ASP A 332 31.24 0.85 18.98
N ILE A 333 32.01 1.48 19.88
CA ILE A 333 31.50 2.41 20.91
C ILE A 333 31.79 3.87 20.54
N ASP A 334 32.11 4.16 19.28
CA ASP A 334 32.71 5.45 18.90
C ASP A 334 31.83 6.68 19.19
N ASP A 335 30.49 6.60 19.07
CA ASP A 335 29.57 7.75 19.26
C ASP A 335 28.37 7.49 20.19
N TYR A 336 28.11 6.23 20.56
CA TYR A 336 27.00 5.82 21.42
C TYR A 336 27.42 4.57 22.20
N ASP A 337 27.22 4.57 23.52
CA ASP A 337 27.51 3.42 24.37
C ASP A 337 26.19 2.70 24.72
N PRO A 338 25.71 1.76 23.89
CA PRO A 338 24.53 0.98 24.21
C PRO A 338 24.83 0.12 25.44
N GLY A 339 24.09 0.34 26.53
CA GLY A 339 24.29 -0.41 27.77
C GLY A 339 23.87 -1.88 27.71
N GLU A 340 23.01 -2.25 26.75
CA GLU A 340 22.50 -3.60 26.60
C GLU A 340 22.01 -3.89 25.16
N VAL A 341 21.99 -5.19 24.82
CA VAL A 341 21.17 -5.72 23.72
C VAL A 341 19.99 -6.50 24.31
N VAL A 342 18.86 -6.51 23.61
CA VAL A 342 17.64 -7.21 24.03
C VAL A 342 17.28 -8.29 23.04
N LEU A 343 17.13 -9.51 23.55
CA LEU A 343 16.64 -10.65 22.80
C LEU A 343 15.13 -10.76 22.92
N PHE A 344 14.46 -10.90 21.78
CA PHE A 344 13.11 -11.45 21.69
C PHE A 344 13.17 -12.84 21.09
N VAL A 345 12.59 -13.82 21.78
CA VAL A 345 12.53 -15.20 21.30
C VAL A 345 11.09 -15.59 21.12
N ARG A 346 10.77 -16.13 19.94
CA ARG A 346 9.47 -16.75 19.64
C ARG A 346 9.67 -18.14 19.09
N LYS A 347 8.76 -19.05 19.39
CA LYS A 347 8.66 -20.33 18.67
C LYS A 347 7.82 -20.07 17.41
N VAL A 348 8.20 -20.58 16.24
CA VAL A 348 7.56 -20.17 14.97
C VAL A 348 6.10 -20.63 14.88
N ASP A 349 5.74 -21.72 15.56
CA ASP A 349 4.36 -22.20 15.71
C ASP A 349 3.55 -21.44 16.79
N ASP A 350 4.15 -20.47 17.49
CA ASP A 350 3.53 -19.67 18.54
C ASP A 350 3.67 -18.16 18.25
N THR A 351 2.56 -17.43 18.30
CA THR A 351 2.56 -15.99 18.00
C THR A 351 2.99 -15.13 19.19
N GLU A 352 3.02 -15.67 20.42
CA GLU A 352 3.43 -14.91 21.59
C GLU A 352 4.95 -14.82 21.74
N ILE A 353 5.45 -13.65 22.16
CA ILE A 353 6.86 -13.49 22.55
C ILE A 353 7.08 -14.35 23.78
N MET A 354 7.90 -15.38 23.63
CA MET A 354 8.14 -16.36 24.68
C MET A 354 9.11 -15.85 25.75
N LEU A 355 10.09 -15.06 25.32
CA LEU A 355 11.12 -14.52 26.20
C LEU A 355 11.57 -13.14 25.71
N LYS A 356 11.67 -12.22 26.67
CA LYS A 356 12.42 -10.97 26.55
C LYS A 356 13.60 -11.03 27.51
N LYS A 357 14.83 -10.95 27.00
CA LYS A 357 16.05 -11.05 27.82
C LYS A 357 17.01 -9.91 27.47
N SER A 358 17.33 -9.07 28.46
CA SER A 358 18.39 -8.06 28.35
C SER A 358 19.75 -8.70 28.60
N ILE A 359 20.74 -8.32 27.80
CA ILE A 359 22.14 -8.75 27.91
C ILE A 359 23.00 -7.50 28.05
N PRO A 360 23.72 -7.33 29.17
CA PRO A 360 24.58 -6.18 29.35
C PRO A 360 25.74 -6.20 28.35
N ILE A 361 26.10 -5.03 27.85
CA ILE A 361 27.34 -4.82 27.11
C ILE A 361 28.41 -4.39 28.10
N THR A 362 29.54 -5.07 28.12
CA THR A 362 30.68 -4.77 29.01
C THR A 362 31.94 -4.67 28.18
N ASN A 363 32.60 -3.51 28.20
CA ASN A 363 33.79 -3.23 27.38
C ASN A 363 33.55 -3.52 25.88
N GLY A 364 32.39 -3.11 25.36
CA GLY A 364 32.02 -3.33 23.96
C GLY A 364 31.71 -4.78 23.59
N GLN A 365 31.56 -5.68 24.56
CA GLN A 365 31.23 -7.09 24.32
C GLN A 365 29.92 -7.49 25.00
N PHE A 366 29.16 -8.36 24.34
CA PHE A 366 27.98 -9.02 24.92
C PHE A 366 28.09 -10.52 24.75
N MET A 367 27.61 -11.26 25.75
CA MET A 367 27.59 -12.72 25.73
C MET A 367 26.43 -13.26 26.58
N CYS A 368 25.73 -14.25 26.06
CA CYS A 368 24.61 -14.88 26.73
C CYS A 368 24.43 -16.32 26.26
N GLU A 369 24.21 -17.23 27.20
CA GLU A 369 23.63 -18.54 26.91
C GLU A 369 22.10 -18.44 26.99
N LEU A 370 21.45 -18.58 25.85
CA LEU A 370 20.00 -18.58 25.70
C LEU A 370 19.47 -20.01 25.84
N LYS A 371 18.46 -20.22 26.69
CA LYS A 371 17.79 -21.51 26.84
C LYS A 371 16.43 -21.53 26.15
N LEU A 372 16.20 -22.53 25.31
CA LEU A 372 14.94 -22.75 24.59
C LEU A 372 13.96 -23.54 25.46
N GLU A 373 13.06 -22.83 26.15
CA GLU A 373 12.25 -23.40 27.25
C GLU A 373 11.03 -24.22 26.79
N LYS A 374 10.60 -24.12 25.53
CA LYS A 374 9.34 -24.72 25.03
C LYS A 374 9.50 -26.07 24.32
N GLY A 375 10.65 -26.71 24.49
CA GLY A 375 10.93 -28.02 23.90
C GLY A 375 11.37 -27.95 22.44
N GLU A 376 11.23 -29.04 21.71
CA GLU A 376 11.69 -29.12 20.32
C GLU A 376 10.86 -28.24 19.37
N GLY A 377 11.50 -27.76 18.32
CA GLY A 377 10.89 -26.95 17.26
C GLY A 377 11.81 -25.84 16.73
N LEU A 378 11.24 -25.01 15.87
CA LEU A 378 11.92 -23.84 15.30
C LEU A 378 11.65 -22.59 16.14
N TYR A 379 12.71 -21.86 16.45
CA TYR A 379 12.68 -20.60 17.19
C TYR A 379 13.26 -19.48 16.36
N LYS A 380 12.58 -18.33 16.31
CA LYS A 380 13.18 -17.08 15.81
C LYS A 380 13.71 -16.29 17.00
N VAL A 381 14.98 -15.91 16.93
CA VAL A 381 15.64 -15.03 17.87
C VAL A 381 15.92 -13.71 17.17
N THR A 382 15.36 -12.63 17.69
CA THR A 382 15.64 -11.27 17.23
C THR A 382 16.51 -10.56 18.28
N VAL A 383 17.65 -10.04 17.86
CA VAL A 383 18.55 -9.23 18.69
C VAL A 383 18.30 -7.77 18.37
N ASN A 384 18.05 -6.96 19.40
CA ASN A 384 17.65 -5.56 19.25
C ASN A 384 18.56 -4.66 20.06
N SER A 385 18.82 -3.47 19.53
CA SER A 385 19.40 -2.38 20.33
C SER A 385 18.31 -1.75 21.20
N VAL A 386 18.71 -0.87 22.11
CA VAL A 386 17.76 -0.15 22.97
C VAL A 386 17.94 1.34 22.76
N ILE A 387 16.92 1.99 22.22
CA ILE A 387 16.89 3.44 22.07
C ILE A 387 15.91 4.03 23.07
N PRO A 388 16.34 4.97 23.94
CA PRO A 388 15.43 5.69 24.81
C PRO A 388 14.39 6.45 23.99
N ALA A 389 13.11 6.27 24.31
CA ALA A 389 12.03 7.02 23.68
C ALA A 389 11.01 7.51 24.73
N PRO A 390 10.24 8.59 24.45
CA PRO A 390 9.49 9.33 25.47
C PRO A 390 8.37 8.55 26.20
N ARG A 391 7.93 7.41 25.65
CA ARG A 391 6.86 6.58 26.23
C ARG A 391 7.40 5.24 26.72
N GLU A 392 8.05 4.51 25.83
CA GLU A 392 8.70 3.24 26.10
C GLU A 392 9.97 3.17 25.25
N PRO A 393 10.99 2.39 25.65
CA PRO A 393 12.17 2.18 24.82
C PRO A 393 11.77 1.60 23.45
N ALA A 394 12.40 2.12 22.40
CA ALA A 394 12.33 1.50 21.08
C ALA A 394 13.38 0.38 21.00
N TYR A 395 13.03 -0.68 20.28
CA TYR A 395 13.88 -1.85 20.07
C TYR A 395 14.13 -2.02 18.56
N PRO A 396 15.06 -1.25 17.97
CA PRO A 396 15.47 -1.48 16.59
C PRO A 396 16.11 -2.85 16.46
N GLU A 397 15.71 -3.61 15.45
CA GLU A 397 16.33 -4.89 15.15
C GLU A 397 17.77 -4.69 14.65
N ILE A 398 18.73 -5.32 15.32
CA ILE A 398 20.13 -5.42 14.88
C ILE A 398 20.28 -6.59 13.90
N THR A 399 19.73 -7.74 14.28
CA THR A 399 19.75 -8.95 13.46
C THR A 399 18.68 -9.93 13.93
N ASN A 400 18.39 -10.93 13.10
CA ASN A 400 17.61 -12.09 13.48
C ASN A 400 18.22 -13.37 12.91
N PHE A 401 17.97 -14.47 13.61
CA PHE A 401 18.35 -15.81 13.20
C PHE A 401 17.36 -16.85 13.74
N TYR A 402 17.50 -18.06 13.23
CA TYR A 402 16.64 -19.19 13.54
C TYR A 402 17.43 -20.31 14.20
N VAL A 403 16.81 -20.91 15.21
CA VAL A 403 17.35 -22.08 15.91
C VAL A 403 16.36 -23.22 15.80
N GLU A 404 16.76 -24.28 15.13
CA GLU A 404 16.05 -25.55 15.16
C GLU A 404 16.60 -26.42 16.28
N TYR A 405 15.76 -26.69 17.28
CA TYR A 405 16.09 -27.58 18.39
C TYR A 405 15.39 -28.94 18.21
N ARG A 406 16.18 -30.00 18.09
CA ARG A 406 15.73 -31.40 18.00
C ARG A 406 16.67 -32.28 18.84
N LYS A 407 16.16 -33.08 19.77
CA LYS A 407 17.00 -33.93 20.64
C LYS A 407 17.55 -35.17 19.95
#